data_AF-A0A2D9Z931-F1
#
_entry.id   AF-A0A2D9Z931-F1
#
_cell.length_a   1.000
_cell.length_b   1.000
_cell.length_c   1.000
_cell.angle_alpha   90.00
_cell.angle_beta   90.00
_cell.angle_gamma   90.00
#
_symmetry.space_group_name_H-M   'P 1'
#
loop_
_entity.id
_entity.type
_entity.pdbx_description
1 polymer ?
#
loop_
_entity_poly.entity_id
_entity_poly.type
_entity_poly.pdbx_seq_one_letter_code
_entity_poly.pdbx_strand_id
1 'polypeptide(L)'
;MNQKLTNTLLCFLTFLCLGCGSDEPKQTSVGLIQQINASGIITDAQAEFLSKVDGWLELNGLTSITDAQAEILSKMDDLSLNGLTSITDAQAEILSKVKSKLSLTKLSLSGLTSITDEQAKSLSKVDG
;
A
#
# COMPACT_ATOMS: atom_id res chain seq x y z
N MET A 1 -26.84 10.34 24.79
CA MET A 1 -26.15 9.17 25.36
C MET A 1 -25.58 8.36 24.18
N ASN A 2 -24.69 8.93 23.37
CA ASN A 2 -23.23 8.96 23.57
C ASN A 2 -22.67 7.69 24.23
N GLN A 3 -21.72 7.05 23.51
CA GLN A 3 -20.73 6.06 23.98
C GLN A 3 -20.95 4.57 23.68
N LYS A 4 -21.37 4.19 22.45
CA LYS A 4 -21.18 2.79 21.95
C LYS A 4 -20.69 2.63 20.50
N LEU A 5 -20.23 3.72 19.86
CA LEU A 5 -19.51 3.64 18.58
C LEU A 5 -17.99 3.80 18.75
N THR A 6 -17.47 3.49 19.93
CA THR A 6 -16.04 3.50 20.27
C THR A 6 -15.38 2.11 20.13
N ASN A 7 -16.11 1.11 19.62
CA ASN A 7 -15.54 -0.22 19.35
C ASN A 7 -14.65 -0.26 18.08
N THR A 8 -14.55 0.84 17.33
CA THR A 8 -13.67 0.97 16.16
C THR A 8 -12.25 1.43 16.53
N LEU A 9 -11.98 1.82 17.79
CA LEU A 9 -10.73 2.53 18.16
C LEU A 9 -9.75 1.74 19.06
N LEU A 10 -10.05 0.50 19.51
CA LEU A 10 -9.20 -0.15 20.54
C LEU A 10 -8.30 -1.31 20.07
N CYS A 11 -8.47 -1.87 18.87
CA CYS A 11 -7.64 -3.00 18.42
C CYS A 11 -6.33 -2.62 17.69
N PHE A 12 -6.04 -1.33 17.51
CA PHE A 12 -4.86 -0.88 16.74
C PHE A 12 -3.77 -0.19 17.56
N LEU A 13 -3.75 -0.38 18.89
CA LEU A 13 -2.64 0.09 19.71
C LEU A 13 -1.63 -1.05 19.95
N THR A 14 -0.41 -0.79 19.45
CA THR A 14 0.89 -1.36 19.84
C THR A 14 1.34 -2.68 19.21
N PHE A 15 2.24 -2.55 18.24
CA PHE A 15 3.38 -3.46 18.10
C PHE A 15 4.21 -3.37 19.39
N LEU A 16 4.22 -4.44 20.20
CA LEU A 16 5.40 -5.06 20.83
C LEU A 16 4.90 -6.10 21.85
N CYS A 17 5.14 -7.39 21.64
CA CYS A 17 5.25 -8.35 22.74
C CYS A 17 6.14 -9.54 22.35
N LEU A 18 7.36 -9.55 22.89
CA LEU A 18 8.01 -10.79 23.29
C LEU A 18 7.12 -11.42 24.36
N GLY A 19 6.32 -12.44 24.03
CA GLY A 19 5.38 -13.00 24.98
C GLY A 19 4.77 -14.31 24.52
N CYS A 20 4.96 -15.33 25.34
CA CYS A 20 4.50 -16.70 25.14
C CYS A 20 2.96 -16.79 25.15
N GLY A 21 2.39 -17.52 24.18
CA GLY A 21 1.15 -18.30 24.32
C GLY A 21 -0.14 -17.57 24.71
N SER A 22 -0.85 -17.04 23.72
CA SER A 22 -2.30 -17.20 23.54
C SER A 22 -2.61 -16.81 22.09
N ASP A 23 -3.54 -17.51 21.43
CA ASP A 23 -3.84 -17.34 20.00
C ASP A 23 -4.28 -15.90 19.68
N GLU A 24 -3.31 -15.02 19.43
CA GLU A 24 -3.53 -13.75 18.75
C GLU A 24 -4.11 -14.08 17.36
N PRO A 25 -5.14 -13.35 16.89
CA PRO A 25 -5.54 -13.45 15.50
C PRO A 25 -4.33 -13.02 14.68
N LYS A 26 -3.61 -13.98 14.11
CA LYS A 26 -2.56 -13.73 13.13
C LYS A 26 -3.19 -12.84 12.06
N GLN A 27 -2.78 -11.57 12.02
CA GLN A 27 -3.23 -10.63 11.02
C GLN A 27 -2.89 -11.26 9.66
N THR A 28 -3.90 -11.73 8.94
CA THR A 28 -3.70 -12.27 7.59
C THR A 28 -3.50 -11.11 6.65
N SER A 29 -2.65 -11.28 5.63
CA SER A 29 -2.47 -10.29 4.57
C SER A 29 -3.82 -9.88 3.94
N VAL A 30 -4.72 -10.85 3.75
CA VAL A 30 -6.07 -10.62 3.22
C VAL A 30 -6.90 -9.68 4.10
N GLY A 31 -6.96 -9.92 5.42
CA GLY A 31 -7.71 -9.06 6.33
C GLY A 31 -7.14 -7.64 6.40
N LEU A 32 -5.81 -7.51 6.34
CA LEU A 32 -5.15 -6.21 6.32
C LEU A 32 -5.42 -5.44 5.01
N ILE A 33 -5.37 -6.11 3.86
CA ILE A 33 -5.69 -5.50 2.56
C ILE A 33 -7.14 -4.98 2.55
N GLN A 34 -8.09 -5.78 3.05
CA GLN A 34 -9.49 -5.36 3.14
C GLN A 34 -9.64 -4.11 4.01
N GLN A 35 -8.96 -4.06 5.15
CA GLN A 35 -8.99 -2.90 6.04
C GLN A 35 -8.42 -1.65 5.36
N ILE A 36 -7.26 -1.75 4.70
CA ILE A 36 -6.61 -0.63 4.02
C ILE A 36 -7.49 -0.11 2.88
N ASN A 37 -8.11 -1.01 2.11
CA ASN A 37 -9.01 -0.62 1.03
C ASN A 37 -10.29 0.05 1.55
N ALA A 38 -10.77 -0.31 2.74
CA ALA A 38 -11.93 0.33 3.36
C ALA A 38 -11.60 1.69 3.99
N SER A 39 -10.40 1.86 4.56
CA SER A 39 -9.99 3.09 5.24
C SER A 39 -9.39 4.13 4.29
N GLY A 40 -8.83 3.69 3.17
CA GLY A 40 -8.10 4.52 2.21
C GLY A 40 -6.75 5.05 2.71
N ILE A 41 -6.27 4.54 3.84
CA ILE A 41 -5.00 4.92 4.46
C ILE A 41 -4.17 3.68 4.82
N ILE A 42 -2.86 3.82 4.75
CA ILE A 42 -1.87 2.81 5.15
C ILE A 42 -0.83 3.45 6.05
N THR A 43 -0.31 2.70 7.01
CA THR A 43 0.87 3.09 7.81
C THR A 43 2.13 2.45 7.26
N ASP A 44 3.29 3.00 7.58
CA ASP A 44 4.57 2.48 7.11
C ASP A 44 4.78 1.03 7.57
N ALA A 45 4.37 0.69 8.81
CA ALA A 45 4.43 -0.68 9.32
C ALA A 45 3.50 -1.64 8.55
N GLN A 46 2.32 -1.18 8.12
CA GLN A 46 1.43 -1.97 7.28
C GLN A 46 2.02 -2.17 5.88
N ALA A 47 2.62 -1.13 5.30
CA ALA A 47 3.32 -1.22 4.02
C ALA A 47 4.50 -2.20 4.11
N GLU A 48 5.30 -2.15 5.18
CA GLU A 48 6.45 -3.05 5.39
C GLU A 48 6.03 -4.51 5.60
N PHE A 49 4.89 -4.73 6.24
CA PHE A 49 4.32 -6.06 6.37
C PHE A 49 3.88 -6.59 5.00
N LEU A 50 3.16 -5.76 4.23
CA LEU A 50 2.66 -6.13 2.91
C LEU A 50 3.79 -6.28 1.87
N SER A 51 4.90 -5.55 1.98
CA SER A 51 6.03 -5.68 1.04
C SER A 51 6.77 -7.03 1.12
N LYS A 52 6.36 -7.90 2.05
CA LYS A 52 6.93 -9.24 2.27
C LYS A 52 5.99 -10.35 1.82
N VAL A 53 4.80 -10.01 1.34
CA VAL A 53 3.83 -10.99 0.84
C VAL A 53 4.16 -11.33 -0.60
N ASP A 54 4.05 -12.60 -0.97
CA ASP A 54 4.22 -13.02 -2.35
C ASP A 54 2.93 -12.76 -3.15
N GLY A 55 3.10 -12.37 -4.41
CA GLY A 55 2.01 -12.21 -5.37
C GLY A 55 1.48 -10.79 -5.50
N TRP A 56 0.27 -10.69 -6.06
CA TRP A 56 -0.37 -9.43 -6.43
C TRP A 56 -0.93 -8.71 -5.20
N LEU A 57 -0.61 -7.41 -5.07
CA LEU A 57 -1.14 -6.54 -4.02
C LEU A 57 -2.16 -5.52 -4.58
N GLU A 58 -3.44 -5.68 -4.23
CA GLU A 58 -4.53 -4.77 -4.61
C GLU A 58 -4.86 -3.79 -3.48
N LEU A 59 -4.37 -2.56 -3.58
CA LEU A 59 -4.61 -1.48 -2.62
C LEU A 59 -5.42 -0.34 -3.26
N ASN A 60 -6.43 -0.70 -4.05
CA ASN A 60 -7.25 0.23 -4.83
C ASN A 60 -8.14 1.16 -3.99
N GLY A 61 -8.25 0.96 -2.68
CA GLY A 61 -8.92 1.92 -1.80
C GLY A 61 -8.02 3.05 -1.31
N LEU A 62 -6.69 2.93 -1.44
CA LEU A 62 -5.76 4.00 -1.07
C LEU A 62 -5.96 5.22 -1.95
N THR A 63 -6.24 6.37 -1.34
CA THR A 63 -6.41 7.65 -2.06
C THR A 63 -5.16 8.52 -2.07
N SER A 64 -4.22 8.26 -1.15
CA SER A 64 -2.94 8.96 -1.03
C SER A 64 -1.89 8.07 -0.38
N ILE A 65 -0.62 8.33 -0.66
CA ILE A 65 0.54 7.71 0.01
C ILE A 65 1.63 8.75 0.29
N THR A 66 2.52 8.45 1.21
CA THR A 66 3.77 9.19 1.43
C THR A 66 4.89 8.66 0.53
N ASP A 67 5.99 9.41 0.43
CA ASP A 67 7.18 8.98 -0.31
C ASP A 67 7.80 7.72 0.31
N ALA A 68 7.82 7.62 1.64
CA ALA A 68 8.27 6.42 2.35
C ALA A 68 7.41 5.20 2.03
N GLN A 69 6.07 5.38 1.97
CA GLN A 69 5.15 4.31 1.60
C GLN A 69 5.33 3.91 0.14
N ALA A 70 5.58 4.86 -0.76
CA ALA A 70 5.92 4.57 -2.15
C ALA A 70 7.21 3.72 -2.23
N GLU A 71 8.26 4.03 -1.46
CA GLU A 71 9.51 3.26 -1.47
C GLU A 71 9.33 1.84 -0.95
N ILE A 72 8.46 1.66 0.04
CA ILE A 72 8.17 0.34 0.59
C ILE A 72 7.35 -0.48 -0.40
N LEU A 73 6.27 0.11 -0.94
CA LEU A 73 5.36 -0.57 -1.87
C LEU A 73 6.02 -0.83 -3.23
N SER A 74 6.97 -0.01 -3.67
CA SER A 74 7.69 -0.21 -4.94
C SER A 74 8.55 -1.48 -4.97
N LYS A 75 8.67 -2.19 -3.83
CA LYS A 75 9.36 -3.49 -3.73
C LYS A 75 8.49 -4.66 -4.20
N MET A 76 7.19 -4.44 -4.38
CA MET A 76 6.27 -5.45 -4.89
C MET A 76 6.51 -5.68 -6.38
N ASP A 77 6.39 -6.94 -6.82
CA ASP A 77 6.45 -7.30 -8.24
C ASP A 77 5.16 -6.92 -8.99
N ASP A 78 4.00 -7.02 -8.33
CA ASP A 78 2.67 -6.71 -8.89
C ASP A 78 1.86 -5.85 -7.90
N LEU A 79 1.49 -4.64 -8.32
CA LEU A 79 0.93 -3.61 -7.46
C LEU A 79 -0.18 -2.82 -8.15
N SER A 80 -1.36 -2.80 -7.55
CA SER A 80 -2.50 -1.99 -7.99
C SER A 80 -2.83 -0.92 -6.97
N LEU A 81 -2.73 0.34 -7.38
CA LEU A 81 -2.98 1.55 -6.57
C LEU A 81 -4.01 2.45 -7.27
N ASN A 82 -5.05 1.85 -7.85
CA ASN A 82 -6.02 2.56 -8.70
C ASN A 82 -6.94 3.52 -7.94
N GLY A 83 -6.84 3.60 -6.61
CA GLY A 83 -7.52 4.62 -5.81
C GLY A 83 -6.76 5.95 -5.75
N LEU A 84 -5.46 5.96 -6.06
CA LEU A 84 -4.66 7.18 -6.05
C LEU A 84 -5.16 8.11 -7.14
N THR A 85 -5.57 9.32 -6.75
CA THR A 85 -6.06 10.33 -7.70
C THR A 85 -4.96 11.29 -8.14
N SER A 86 -3.88 11.38 -7.37
CA SER A 86 -2.72 12.24 -7.62
C SER A 86 -1.46 11.67 -6.98
N ILE A 87 -0.30 12.01 -7.55
CA ILE A 87 1.03 11.70 -6.99
C ILE A 87 1.95 12.91 -7.15
N THR A 88 3.06 12.92 -6.43
CA THR A 88 4.17 13.86 -6.63
C THR A 88 5.17 13.34 -7.66
N ASP A 89 6.08 14.21 -8.12
CA ASP A 89 7.14 13.80 -9.05
C ASP A 89 8.10 12.79 -8.40
N ALA A 90 8.40 12.97 -7.11
CA ALA A 90 9.19 12.03 -6.32
C ALA A 90 8.50 10.65 -6.23
N GLN A 91 7.19 10.62 -5.97
CA GLN A 91 6.42 9.38 -5.93
C GLN A 91 6.37 8.71 -7.30
N ALA A 92 6.24 9.47 -8.39
CA ALA A 92 6.30 8.94 -9.74
C ALA A 92 7.67 8.28 -10.03
N GLU A 93 8.77 8.91 -9.62
CA GLU A 93 10.12 8.34 -9.75
C GLU A 93 10.32 7.09 -8.91
N ILE A 94 9.78 7.05 -7.69
CA ILE A 94 9.87 5.89 -6.81
C ILE A 94 9.05 4.73 -7.37
N LEU A 95 7.78 4.98 -7.74
CA LEU A 95 6.88 3.97 -8.29
C LEU A 95 7.36 3.46 -9.64
N SER A 96 8.11 4.25 -10.42
CA SER A 96 8.73 3.75 -11.65
C SER A 96 9.80 2.68 -11.41
N LYS A 97 10.21 2.44 -10.16
CA LYS A 97 11.16 1.40 -9.76
C LYS A 97 10.49 0.09 -9.35
N VAL A 98 9.15 0.01 -9.44
CA VAL A 98 8.42 -1.26 -9.36
C VAL A 98 9.00 -2.16 -10.46
N LYS A 99 9.82 -3.12 -10.06
CA LYS A 99 10.66 -3.94 -10.95
C LYS A 99 10.26 -5.40 -10.82
N SER A 100 10.10 -6.05 -11.96
CA SER A 100 9.89 -7.49 -12.04
C SER A 100 11.19 -8.25 -11.88
N LYS A 101 11.18 -9.34 -11.12
CA LYS A 101 12.14 -10.42 -11.32
C LYS A 101 11.90 -11.22 -12.61
N LEU A 102 10.71 -11.15 -13.21
CA LEU A 102 10.25 -12.10 -14.23
C LEU A 102 9.61 -11.47 -15.49
N SER A 103 9.90 -10.19 -15.78
CA SER A 103 9.45 -9.48 -17.00
C SER A 103 7.92 -9.43 -17.21
N LEU A 104 7.12 -9.50 -16.15
CA LEU A 104 5.64 -9.46 -16.22
C LEU A 104 5.03 -8.52 -15.19
N THR A 105 5.78 -7.51 -14.74
CA THR A 105 5.34 -6.61 -13.67
C THR A 105 4.18 -5.74 -14.10
N LYS A 106 3.17 -5.67 -13.23
CA LYS A 106 2.01 -4.81 -13.43
C LYS A 106 1.94 -3.78 -12.31
N LEU A 107 2.35 -2.56 -12.62
CA LEU A 107 1.94 -1.37 -11.87
C LEU A 107 0.65 -0.81 -12.48
N SER A 108 -0.43 -0.78 -11.70
CA SER A 108 -1.70 -0.16 -12.10
C SER A 108 -1.94 1.12 -11.31
N LEU A 109 -2.10 2.23 -12.03
CA LEU A 109 -2.36 3.58 -11.50
C LEU A 109 -3.55 4.24 -12.22
N SER A 110 -4.57 3.46 -12.58
CA SER A 110 -5.69 3.93 -13.42
C SER A 110 -6.57 5.01 -12.76
N GLY A 111 -6.40 5.25 -11.46
CA GLY A 111 -7.09 6.29 -10.72
C GLY A 111 -6.53 7.68 -10.92
N LEU A 112 -5.31 7.82 -11.42
CA LEU A 112 -4.68 9.12 -11.63
C LEU A 112 -5.48 9.90 -12.68
N THR A 113 -6.09 11.00 -12.27
CA THR A 113 -6.94 11.81 -13.15
C THR A 113 -6.14 12.76 -14.04
N SER A 114 -4.90 13.03 -13.66
CA SER A 114 -3.96 13.87 -14.39
C SER A 114 -2.54 13.55 -13.95
N ILE A 115 -1.58 13.66 -14.86
CA ILE A 115 -0.15 13.62 -14.57
C ILE A 115 0.56 14.75 -15.31
N THR A 116 1.72 15.19 -14.80
CA THR A 116 2.60 16.14 -15.49
C THR A 116 3.47 15.41 -16.52
N ASP A 117 4.11 16.17 -17.43
CA ASP A 117 5.11 15.62 -18.36
C ASP A 117 6.28 14.96 -17.62
N GLU A 118 6.67 15.53 -16.48
CA GLU A 118 7.74 14.98 -15.62
C GLU A 118 7.33 13.65 -15.00
N GLN A 119 6.10 13.56 -14.49
CA GLN A 119 5.54 12.31 -13.95
C GLN A 119 5.41 11.25 -15.03
N ALA A 120 4.92 11.62 -16.22
CA ALA A 120 4.82 10.72 -17.37
C ALA A 120 6.20 10.17 -17.78
N LYS A 121 7.23 11.03 -17.80
CA LYS A 121 8.61 10.64 -18.10
C LYS A 121 9.20 9.72 -17.02
N SER A 122 8.84 9.91 -15.76
CA SER A 122 9.26 9.00 -14.69
C SER A 122 8.55 7.64 -14.82
N LEU A 123 7.23 7.63 -14.96
CA LEU A 123 6.43 6.40 -15.03
C LEU A 123 6.66 5.59 -16.31
N SER A 124 7.14 6.20 -17.40
CA SER A 124 7.50 5.46 -18.64
C SER A 124 8.68 4.49 -18.47
N LYS A 125 9.36 4.52 -17.32
CA LYS A 125 10.47 3.61 -16.98
C LYS A 125 10.00 2.28 -16.36
N VAL A 126 8.70 2.13 -16.08
CA VAL A 126 8.16 0.84 -15.61
C VAL A 126 8.32 -0.15 -16.76
N ASP A 127 9.19 -1.14 -16.59
CA ASP A 127 9.35 -2.24 -17.55
C ASP A 127 8.04 -3.05 -17.60
N GLY A 128 7.47 -3.19 -18.80
CA GLY A 128 6.27 -3.99 -19.06
C GLY A 128 6.55 -5.48 -19.26
#